data_AF-A0AAD5GGP4-F1
#
_entry.id   AF-A0AAD5GGP4-F1
#
_cell.length_a   1.000
_cell.length_b   1.000
_cell.length_c   1.000
_cell.angle_alpha   90.00
_cell.angle_beta   90.00
_cell.angle_gamma   90.00
#
_symmetry.space_group_name_H-M   'P 1'
#
loop_
_entity.id
_entity.type
_entity.pdbx_description
1 polymer ?
#
loop_
_entity_poly.entity_id
_entity_poly.type
_entity_poly.pdbx_seq_one_letter_code
_entity_poly.pdbx_strand_id
1 'polypeptide(L)'
;MSSQTLRNMFQGPQGRDGEAELEIFYMRSHGRKVARIHMHDWLILILLVIIEIGLNIIHPFYRFVGKDMMTDLKYPMKDNTVPLWAVPVYAVLLPIFIFLFIYFKRRDIYDMHHAILGLLFSVLITGVLTDAIKDATGRPRPDFFWRCFPDGID
;
A
#
# COMPACT_ATOMS: atom_id res chain seq x y z
N MET A 1 -33.86 53.03 -1.84
CA MET A 1 -32.98 51.98 -1.29
C MET A 1 -32.23 51.33 -2.44
N SER A 2 -30.89 51.36 -2.39
CA SER A 2 -29.99 50.99 -3.48
C SER A 2 -30.05 49.48 -3.81
N SER A 3 -29.97 49.13 -5.09
CA SER A 3 -29.88 47.75 -5.62
C SER A 3 -28.74 46.92 -4.99
N GLN A 4 -27.76 47.59 -4.39
CA GLN A 4 -26.66 46.92 -3.67
C GLN A 4 -27.11 46.29 -2.34
N THR A 5 -28.11 46.86 -1.65
CA THR A 5 -28.59 46.32 -0.37
C THR A 5 -29.38 45.02 -0.53
N LEU A 6 -30.11 44.86 -1.64
CA LEU A 6 -30.85 43.63 -1.96
C LEU A 6 -29.93 42.47 -2.37
N ARG A 7 -28.80 42.79 -3.03
CA ARG A 7 -27.80 41.79 -3.45
C ARG A 7 -27.05 41.19 -2.25
N ASN A 8 -26.73 42.03 -1.27
CA ASN A 8 -26.02 41.60 -0.06
C ASN A 8 -26.92 40.83 0.92
N MET A 9 -28.25 40.96 0.82
CA MET A 9 -29.21 40.27 1.70
C MET A 9 -29.46 38.81 1.28
N PHE A 10 -29.30 38.48 0.00
CA PHE A 10 -29.38 37.10 -0.52
C PHE A 10 -28.04 36.35 -0.54
N GLN A 11 -26.93 37.00 -0.18
CA GLN A 11 -25.63 36.36 0.06
C GLN A 11 -25.45 35.94 1.52
N GLY A 12 -26.52 35.47 2.15
CA GLY A 12 -26.44 34.83 3.47
C GLY A 12 -25.79 33.44 3.40
N PRO A 13 -25.36 32.86 4.55
CA PRO A 13 -24.64 31.58 4.68
C PRO A 13 -25.27 30.39 3.92
N GLN A 14 -26.56 30.49 3.59
CA GLN A 14 -27.36 29.51 2.86
C GLN A 14 -26.83 29.14 1.45
N GLY A 15 -26.09 30.04 0.78
CA GLY A 15 -25.46 29.73 -0.51
C GLY A 15 -24.26 28.80 -0.40
N ARG A 16 -23.49 28.92 0.69
CA ARG A 16 -22.25 28.14 0.90
C ARG A 16 -22.54 26.72 1.37
N ASP A 17 -23.63 26.55 2.11
CA ASP A 17 -24.12 25.25 2.58
C ASP A 17 -24.72 24.45 1.42
N GLY A 18 -25.45 25.11 0.52
CA GLY A 18 -26.00 24.48 -0.70
C GLY A 18 -24.94 24.08 -1.72
N GLU A 19 -23.88 24.88 -1.90
CA GLU A 19 -22.74 24.52 -2.76
C GLU A 19 -21.96 23.32 -2.21
N ALA A 20 -21.72 23.28 -0.89
CA ALA A 20 -21.05 22.15 -0.24
C ALA A 20 -21.89 20.86 -0.30
N GLU A 21 -23.20 20.94 -0.10
CA GLU A 21 -24.10 19.79 -0.24
C GLU A 21 -24.20 19.32 -1.70
N LEU A 22 -24.21 20.24 -2.66
CA LEU A 22 -24.21 19.91 -4.08
C LEU A 22 -22.89 19.25 -4.50
N GLU A 23 -21.74 19.76 -4.04
CA GLU A 23 -20.43 19.14 -4.25
C GLU A 23 -20.35 17.74 -3.63
N ILE A 24 -20.89 17.55 -2.43
CA ILE A 24 -20.99 16.23 -1.76
C ILE A 24 -21.90 15.28 -2.54
N PHE A 25 -23.04 15.76 -3.04
CA PHE A 25 -23.98 14.95 -3.82
C PHE A 25 -23.41 14.61 -5.21
N TYR A 26 -22.71 15.55 -5.85
CA TYR A 26 -22.00 15.34 -7.10
C TYR A 26 -20.86 14.34 -6.90
N MET A 27 -20.03 14.49 -5.86
CA MET A 27 -18.99 13.52 -5.48
C MET A 27 -19.57 12.12 -5.24
N ARG A 28 -20.68 12.01 -4.50
CA ARG A 28 -21.28 10.72 -4.11
C ARG A 28 -21.95 10.00 -5.29
N SER A 29 -22.53 10.75 -6.23
CA SER A 29 -23.14 10.19 -7.44
C SER A 29 -22.10 9.86 -8.52
N HIS A 30 -21.03 10.66 -8.67
CA HIS A 30 -19.94 10.38 -9.61
C HIS A 30 -18.99 9.29 -9.13
N GLY A 31 -18.68 9.21 -7.84
CA GLY A 31 -17.81 8.15 -7.28
C GLY A 31 -18.34 6.74 -7.55
N ARG A 32 -19.67 6.58 -7.57
CA ARG A 32 -20.33 5.31 -7.92
C ARG A 32 -20.18 4.95 -9.40
N LYS A 33 -20.07 5.95 -10.29
CA LYS A 33 -19.84 5.77 -11.73
C LYS A 33 -18.37 5.42 -12.02
N VAL A 34 -17.44 6.08 -11.34
CA VAL A 34 -16.00 5.81 -11.40
C VAL A 34 -15.68 4.41 -10.84
N ALA A 35 -16.24 4.06 -9.68
CA ALA A 35 -16.08 2.72 -9.09
C ALA A 35 -16.62 1.60 -9.99
N ARG A 36 -17.68 1.87 -10.78
CA ARG A 36 -18.23 0.89 -11.73
C ARG A 36 -17.33 0.71 -12.96
N ILE A 37 -16.62 1.76 -13.38
CA ILE A 37 -15.66 1.70 -14.49
C ILE A 37 -14.38 0.98 -14.04
N HIS A 38 -13.89 1.25 -12.82
CA HIS A 38 -12.71 0.61 -12.22
C HIS A 38 -13.03 -0.66 -11.43
N MET A 39 -14.20 -1.26 -11.63
CA MET A 39 -14.57 -2.50 -10.94
C MET A 39 -13.56 -3.62 -11.21
N HIS A 40 -13.01 -3.69 -12.43
CA HIS A 40 -11.95 -4.64 -12.78
C HIS A 40 -10.66 -4.38 -12.01
N ASP A 41 -10.25 -3.13 -11.83
CA ASP A 41 -9.03 -2.77 -11.09
C ASP A 41 -9.16 -3.17 -9.61
N TRP A 42 -10.32 -2.95 -9.01
CA TRP A 42 -10.61 -3.41 -7.64
C TRP A 42 -10.67 -4.94 -7.53
N LEU A 43 -11.22 -5.64 -8.51
CA LEU A 43 -11.21 -7.10 -8.55
C LEU A 43 -9.78 -7.64 -8.64
N ILE A 44 -8.92 -7.03 -9.46
CA ILE A 44 -7.50 -7.40 -9.56
C ILE A 44 -6.77 -7.11 -8.25
N LEU A 45 -7.05 -5.99 -7.59
CA LEU A 45 -6.48 -5.69 -6.26
C LEU A 45 -6.85 -6.76 -5.23
N ILE A 46 -8.13 -7.15 -5.16
CA ILE A 46 -8.59 -8.21 -4.25
C ILE A 46 -7.89 -9.54 -4.60
N LEU A 47 -7.78 -9.86 -5.90
CA LEU A 47 -7.08 -11.07 -6.36
C LEU A 47 -5.60 -11.05 -5.94
N LEU A 48 -4.90 -9.93 -6.11
CA LEU A 48 -3.50 -9.78 -5.71
C LEU A 48 -3.32 -9.96 -4.20
N VAL A 49 -4.22 -9.42 -3.39
CA VAL A 49 -4.20 -9.63 -1.92
C VAL A 49 -4.41 -11.10 -1.58
N ILE A 50 -5.34 -11.78 -2.24
CA ILE A 50 -5.57 -13.22 -2.01
C ILE A 50 -4.31 -14.04 -2.36
N ILE A 51 -3.65 -13.70 -3.48
CA ILE A 51 -2.39 -14.36 -3.88
C ILE A 51 -1.29 -14.10 -2.85
N GLU A 52 -1.13 -12.86 -2.39
CA GLU A 52 -0.13 -12.50 -1.38
C GLU A 52 -0.35 -13.24 -0.06
N ILE A 53 -1.58 -13.32 0.43
CA ILE A 53 -1.93 -14.11 1.61
C ILE A 53 -1.66 -15.60 1.37
N GLY A 54 -2.01 -16.10 0.19
CA GLY A 54 -1.75 -17.49 -0.20
C GLY A 54 -0.26 -17.82 -0.21
N LEU A 55 0.58 -16.96 -0.78
CA LEU A 55 2.03 -17.09 -0.79
C LEU A 55 2.60 -17.08 0.63
N ASN A 56 2.14 -16.18 1.51
CA ASN A 56 2.59 -16.15 2.91
C ASN A 56 2.25 -17.41 3.72
N ILE A 57 1.24 -18.18 3.32
CA ILE A 57 0.86 -19.45 3.97
C ILE A 57 1.66 -20.63 3.40
N ILE A 58 2.07 -20.56 2.14
CA ILE A 58 2.80 -21.64 1.48
C ILE A 58 4.21 -21.74 2.08
N HIS A 59 4.62 -22.96 2.41
CA HIS A 59 6.00 -23.20 2.83
C HIS A 59 6.95 -23.07 1.64
N PRO A 60 8.11 -22.41 1.81
CA PRO A 60 9.07 -22.23 0.73
C PRO A 60 9.62 -23.59 0.29
N PHE A 61 10.09 -23.66 -0.96
CA PHE A 61 10.72 -24.85 -1.51
C PHE A 61 11.97 -25.24 -0.68
N TYR A 62 11.96 -26.43 -0.08
CA TYR A 62 13.08 -26.92 0.71
C TYR A 62 14.23 -27.37 -0.20
N ARG A 63 15.22 -26.51 -0.32
CA ARG A 63 16.48 -26.83 -1.01
C ARG A 63 17.44 -27.54 -0.06
N PHE A 64 18.05 -28.63 -0.51
CA PHE A 64 19.12 -29.30 0.22
C PHE A 64 20.34 -28.38 0.37
N VAL A 65 20.83 -28.22 1.60
CA VAL A 65 22.03 -27.42 1.93
C VAL A 65 23.19 -28.37 2.19
N GLY A 66 24.18 -28.37 1.29
CA GLY A 66 25.41 -29.16 1.44
C GLY A 66 26.38 -28.55 2.46
N LYS A 67 27.31 -29.38 2.96
CA LYS A 67 28.36 -28.96 3.93
C LYS A 67 29.26 -27.83 3.40
N ASP A 68 29.49 -27.81 2.10
CA ASP A 68 30.22 -26.77 1.38
C ASP A 68 29.50 -25.41 1.38
N MET A 69 28.16 -25.41 1.41
CA MET A 69 27.36 -24.17 1.48
C MET A 69 27.15 -23.68 2.92
N MET A 70 27.47 -24.49 3.94
CA MET A 70 27.27 -24.11 5.34
C MET A 70 28.22 -23.01 5.82
N THR A 71 29.39 -22.84 5.19
CA THR A 71 30.32 -21.76 5.54
C THR A 71 29.72 -20.37 5.29
N ASP A 72 28.93 -20.23 4.24
CA ASP A 72 28.28 -18.95 3.87
C ASP A 72 27.02 -18.65 4.70
N LEU A 73 26.56 -19.62 5.49
CA LEU A 73 25.35 -19.53 6.33
C LEU A 73 25.66 -19.39 7.83
N LYS A 74 26.92 -19.13 8.18
CA LYS A 74 27.43 -18.95 9.55
C LYS A 74 27.58 -17.48 9.98
N TYR A 75 26.95 -16.53 9.26
CA TYR A 75 27.01 -15.12 9.67
C TYR A 75 26.43 -14.94 11.09
N PRO A 76 27.08 -14.14 11.95
CA PRO A 76 26.66 -13.99 13.33
C PRO A 76 25.24 -13.43 13.40
N MET A 77 24.37 -14.07 14.20
CA MET A 77 23.03 -13.54 14.43
C MET A 77 23.14 -12.22 15.19
N LYS A 78 22.57 -11.18 14.59
CA LYS A 78 22.52 -9.82 15.14
C LYS A 78 21.07 -9.37 15.16
N ASP A 79 20.72 -8.60 16.18
CA ASP A 79 19.37 -8.07 16.30
C ASP A 79 19.02 -7.15 15.13
N ASN A 80 17.75 -7.14 14.76
CA ASN A 80 17.25 -6.32 13.67
C ASN A 80 17.40 -4.83 14.01
N THR A 81 18.32 -4.14 13.33
CA THR A 81 18.51 -2.68 13.47
C THR A 81 17.26 -1.88 13.09
N VAL A 82 16.46 -2.39 12.14
CA VAL A 82 15.19 -1.81 11.71
C VAL A 82 14.10 -2.85 11.88
N PRO A 83 13.00 -2.54 12.59
CA PRO A 83 11.92 -3.50 12.77
C PRO A 83 11.25 -3.80 11.42
N LEU A 84 10.87 -5.07 11.23
CA LEU A 84 10.23 -5.52 9.99
C LEU A 84 8.92 -4.78 9.69
N TRP A 85 8.20 -4.33 10.73
CA TRP A 85 6.98 -3.54 10.59
C TRP A 85 7.22 -2.10 10.11
N ALA A 86 8.43 -1.54 10.27
CA ALA A 86 8.71 -0.18 9.82
C ALA A 86 8.74 -0.07 8.29
N VAL A 87 9.15 -1.14 7.60
CA VAL A 87 9.29 -1.15 6.14
C VAL A 87 7.94 -0.86 5.44
N PRO A 88 6.86 -1.62 5.68
CA PRO A 88 5.56 -1.32 5.08
C PRO A 88 4.98 0.02 5.55
N VAL A 89 5.24 0.41 6.80
CA VAL A 89 4.80 1.70 7.35
C VAL A 89 5.41 2.87 6.57
N TYR A 90 6.73 2.90 6.37
CA TYR A 90 7.37 3.98 5.60
C TYR A 90 7.04 3.92 4.10
N ALA A 91 6.98 2.72 3.52
CA ALA A 91 6.67 2.53 2.10
C ALA A 91 5.26 3.01 1.72
N VAL A 92 4.32 3.02 2.66
CA VAL A 92 2.92 3.42 2.42
C VAL A 92 2.63 4.83 2.94
N LEU A 93 3.10 5.20 4.14
CA LEU A 93 2.82 6.52 4.71
C LEU A 93 3.47 7.66 3.93
N LEU A 94 4.72 7.48 3.48
CA LEU A 94 5.44 8.55 2.81
C LEU A 94 4.77 8.93 1.47
N PRO A 95 4.40 7.99 0.58
CA PRO A 95 3.66 8.32 -0.63
C PRO A 95 2.27 8.90 -0.36
N ILE A 96 1.54 8.38 0.65
CA ILE A 96 0.25 8.96 1.04
C ILE A 96 0.41 10.43 1.46
N PHE A 97 1.44 10.76 2.23
CA PHE A 97 1.69 12.14 2.64
C PHE A 97 1.99 13.05 1.44
N ILE A 98 2.74 12.57 0.45
CA ILE A 98 2.99 13.30 -0.81
C ILE A 98 1.68 13.53 -1.57
N PHE A 99 0.85 12.50 -1.71
CA PHE A 99 -0.45 12.64 -2.40
C PHE A 99 -1.39 13.59 -1.67
N LEU A 100 -1.42 13.56 -0.34
CA LEU A 100 -2.19 14.52 0.45
C LEU A 100 -1.68 15.95 0.25
N PHE A 101 -0.36 16.17 0.23
CA PHE A 101 0.21 17.49 -0.01
C PHE A 101 -0.16 18.03 -1.41
N ILE A 102 -0.10 17.18 -2.43
CA ILE A 102 -0.51 17.54 -3.80
C ILE A 102 -2.02 17.82 -3.84
N TYR A 103 -2.83 17.00 -3.17
CA TYR A 103 -4.27 17.19 -3.06
C TYR A 103 -4.62 18.54 -2.42
N PHE A 104 -3.97 18.92 -1.32
CA PHE A 104 -4.19 20.23 -0.69
C PHE A 104 -3.90 21.41 -1.63
N LYS A 105 -2.92 21.26 -2.54
CA LYS A 105 -2.54 22.30 -3.50
C LYS A 105 -3.45 22.35 -4.73
N ARG A 106 -3.88 21.20 -5.25
CA ARG A 106 -4.61 21.08 -6.53
C ARG A 106 -6.13 20.95 -6.36
N ARG A 107 -6.63 20.57 -5.17
CA ARG A 107 -8.06 20.34 -4.84
C ARG A 107 -8.77 19.37 -5.80
N ASP A 108 -8.02 18.49 -6.48
CA ASP A 108 -8.56 17.53 -7.45
C ASP A 108 -8.62 16.11 -6.83
N ILE A 109 -9.82 15.56 -6.74
CA ILE A 109 -10.10 14.24 -6.14
C ILE A 109 -9.79 13.11 -7.13
N TYR A 110 -9.85 13.36 -8.44
CA TYR A 110 -9.59 12.34 -9.46
C TYR A 110 -8.12 11.93 -9.46
N ASP A 111 -7.22 12.91 -9.36
CA ASP A 111 -5.76 12.66 -9.30
C ASP A 111 -5.40 11.88 -8.02
N MET A 112 -6.04 12.20 -6.89
CA MET A 112 -5.84 11.48 -5.63
C MET A 112 -6.29 10.02 -5.72
N HIS A 113 -7.44 9.75 -6.33
CA HIS A 113 -7.94 8.37 -6.44
C HIS A 113 -7.04 7.49 -7.31
N HIS A 114 -6.60 8.00 -8.46
CA HIS A 114 -5.70 7.27 -9.36
C HIS A 114 -4.32 7.08 -8.72
N ALA A 115 -3.81 8.08 -8.00
CA ALA A 115 -2.55 7.97 -7.27
C ALA A 115 -2.59 6.89 -6.19
N ILE A 116 -3.68 6.80 -5.42
CA ILE A 116 -3.86 5.77 -4.39
C ILE A 116 -4.01 4.37 -5.02
N LEU A 117 -4.84 4.23 -6.07
CA LEU A 117 -4.99 2.96 -6.78
C LEU A 117 -3.65 2.48 -7.35
N GLY A 118 -2.89 3.39 -7.98
CA GLY A 118 -1.56 3.08 -8.52
C GLY A 118 -0.55 2.67 -7.45
N LEU A 119 -0.57 3.33 -6.29
CA LEU A 119 0.27 2.97 -5.15
C LEU A 119 -0.05 1.57 -4.63
N LEU A 120 -1.33 1.26 -4.41
CA LEU A 120 -1.76 -0.06 -3.95
C LEU A 120 -1.35 -1.16 -4.93
N PHE A 121 -1.55 -0.93 -6.23
CA PHE A 121 -1.11 -1.86 -7.27
C PHE A 121 0.40 -2.09 -7.25
N SER A 122 1.18 -1.01 -7.17
CA SER A 122 2.64 -1.10 -7.15
C SER A 122 3.14 -1.90 -5.95
N VAL A 123 2.59 -1.65 -4.76
CA VAL A 123 3.00 -2.35 -3.54
C VAL A 123 2.61 -3.82 -3.59
N LEU A 124 1.38 -4.15 -4.01
CA LEU A 124 0.88 -5.53 -4.06
C LEU A 124 1.59 -6.36 -5.13
N ILE A 125 1.79 -5.84 -6.34
CA ILE A 125 2.55 -6.54 -7.39
C ILE A 125 3.97 -6.82 -6.90
N THR A 126 4.62 -5.82 -6.28
CA THR A 126 5.97 -6.00 -5.72
C THR A 126 5.97 -7.09 -4.65
N GLY A 127 5.00 -7.07 -3.73
CA GLY A 127 4.85 -8.10 -2.69
C GLY A 127 4.73 -9.50 -3.28
N VAL A 128 3.72 -9.72 -4.13
CA VAL A 128 3.47 -11.00 -4.81
C VAL A 128 4.71 -11.49 -5.55
N LEU A 129 5.37 -10.62 -6.33
CA LEU A 129 6.56 -11.02 -7.08
C LEU A 129 7.71 -11.40 -6.14
N THR A 130 7.95 -10.61 -5.09
CA THR A 130 9.03 -10.89 -4.15
C THR A 130 8.80 -12.18 -3.36
N ASP A 131 7.57 -12.42 -2.90
CA ASP A 131 7.24 -13.60 -2.11
C ASP A 131 7.23 -14.86 -2.98
N ALA A 132 6.68 -14.78 -4.20
CA ALA A 132 6.78 -15.87 -5.17
C ALA A 132 8.24 -16.27 -5.46
N ILE A 133 9.15 -15.30 -5.58
CA ILE A 133 10.58 -15.58 -5.77
C ILE A 133 11.20 -16.20 -4.51
N LYS A 134 10.85 -15.73 -3.31
CA LYS A 134 11.33 -16.31 -2.04
C LYS A 134 10.92 -17.78 -1.94
N ASP A 135 9.66 -18.08 -2.23
CA ASP A 135 9.13 -19.44 -2.13
C ASP A 135 9.71 -20.35 -3.21
N ALA A 136 9.89 -19.84 -4.43
CA ALA A 136 10.46 -20.60 -5.55
C ALA A 136 11.96 -20.90 -5.36
N THR A 137 12.74 -19.94 -4.85
CA THR A 137 14.19 -20.11 -4.70
C THR A 137 14.58 -20.79 -3.39
N GLY A 138 13.79 -20.63 -2.33
CA GLY A 138 13.99 -21.30 -1.05
C GLY A 138 15.36 -21.07 -0.42
N ARG A 139 16.03 -19.93 -0.71
CA ARG A 139 17.40 -19.69 -0.25
C ARG A 139 17.42 -19.45 1.27
N PRO A 140 18.21 -20.23 2.04
CA PRO A 140 18.34 -20.02 3.47
C PRO A 140 18.95 -18.65 3.78
N ARG A 141 18.55 -18.06 4.91
CA ARG A 141 19.13 -16.82 5.42
C ARG A 141 20.61 -17.04 5.78
N PRO A 142 21.49 -16.04 5.63
CA PRO A 142 22.92 -16.17 5.93
C PRO A 142 23.23 -16.42 7.41
N ASP A 143 22.26 -16.22 8.30
CA ASP A 143 22.31 -16.52 9.74
C ASP A 143 21.60 -17.85 10.11
N PHE A 144 21.26 -18.67 9.11
CA PHE A 144 20.51 -19.92 9.28
C PHE A 144 21.17 -20.90 10.25
N PHE A 145 22.51 -21.01 10.23
CA PHE A 145 23.24 -21.93 11.10
C PHE A 145 22.95 -21.69 12.58
N TRP A 146 23.08 -20.44 13.04
CA TRP A 146 22.89 -20.07 14.44
C TRP A 146 21.43 -20.16 14.90
N ARG A 147 20.47 -20.16 13.97
CA ARG A 147 19.04 -20.40 14.29
C ARG A 147 18.73 -21.88 14.52
N CYS A 148 19.38 -22.76 13.77
CA CYS A 148 19.17 -24.21 13.87
C CYS A 148 20.09 -24.88 14.89
N PHE A 149 21.31 -24.37 15.07
CA PHE A 149 22.35 -24.93 15.94
C PHE A 149 22.90 -23.85 16.89
N PRO A 150 22.14 -23.48 17.94
CA PRO A 150 22.59 -22.49 18.92
C PRO A 150 23.84 -22.94 19.69
N ASP A 151 24.06 -24.26 19.80
CA ASP A 151 25.22 -24.86 20.48
C ASP A 151 26.49 -24.91 19.60
N GLY A 152 26.39 -24.52 18.32
CA GLY A 152 27.52 -24.47 17.39
C GLY A 152 28.01 -25.83 16.89
N ILE A 153 27.27 -26.91 17.17
CA ILE A 153 27.57 -28.28 16.73
C ILE A 153 26.60 -28.67 15.61
N ASP A 154 27.14 -28.97 14.42
CA ASP A 154 26.43 -29.50 13.24
C ASP A 154 26.25 -31.03 13.22
#